data_AF-A0A7S1Y632-F1
#
_entry.id   AF-A0A7S1Y632-F1
#
_cell.length_a   1.000
_cell.length_b   1.000
_cell.length_c   1.000
_cell.angle_alpha   90.00
_cell.angle_beta   90.00
_cell.angle_gamma   90.00
#
_symmetry.space_group_name_H-M   'P 1'
#
loop_
_entity.id
_entity.type
_entity.pdbx_description
1 polymer ?
#
loop_
_entity_poly.entity_id
_entity_poly.type
_entity_poly.pdbx_seq_one_letter_code
_entity_poly.pdbx_strand_id
1 'polypeptide(L)'
;MAYRRTISPYSRGTPSSLPAQKSLASYKRKTIVFLVITSIYTAFLYRSGGAGSFLGSDPALDVQASQGMSAMVAAGRKLRLATWNIAAINNNPFEYWITIKDNPDYEELMVNVEGFLENPGDKDVPVSKVFTQEMFDDLDSKLTGVAGWKSVKPYWNKDFKNRKIVSEFMKDPLLGSKRLASMPDRITNTINVDNRDEPVCRPTVINMYDGDLSTMQKWWKAWSQFIFEQKLSIKTTDGVSEQIPYQMLQPIKKAKYPDITEQEEEDSLPLQTMCGAIFDAILVHMMNTVSKPAVWQPLKKTMVKSLNKMKVPHTLSILETTYIDSDIITLQEVSSSFIDQARSSKLGDAFHIVAPADLDAVRDQNSVIFLSKDSFPGGASSEVTSAVEAAFPPGEKVPVAKGDILAITTTNTDGVPFVVASFHGDTNGLATKPVLTAIVKAMEESTALSSHRLIFGLDANTYENAKPGKQQDVLDWGKHYVAEGLTSCWGDVPDPSNYTTYNARTYLQPQLNKACKKEEKREKGDVNPKDFIVFGQDDFKVVSTWKDNTGKKEYVEDMAFPTLDFPSDHGILATIIEPLEPASGS
;
A
#
# COMPACT_ATOMS: atom_id res chain seq x y z
N MET A 1 -53.11 -0.55 -55.79
CA MET A 1 -54.18 0.35 -55.33
C MET A 1 -53.94 1.73 -55.90
N ALA A 2 -54.93 2.23 -56.63
CA ALA A 2 -54.95 3.54 -57.26
C ALA A 2 -55.18 4.66 -56.23
N TYR A 3 -54.59 5.84 -56.41
CA TYR A 3 -55.29 7.01 -56.97
C TYR A 3 -54.39 8.26 -56.93
N ARG A 4 -54.65 9.15 -57.89
CA ARG A 4 -53.91 10.37 -58.23
C ARG A 4 -54.83 11.58 -57.99
N ARG A 5 -54.22 12.75 -57.73
CA ARG A 5 -54.76 14.14 -57.80
C ARG A 5 -55.68 14.55 -56.64
N THR A 6 -55.61 15.79 -56.11
CA THR A 6 -55.77 17.07 -56.82
C THR A 6 -55.12 18.28 -56.13
N ILE A 7 -54.81 19.28 -56.96
CA ILE A 7 -54.36 20.65 -56.64
C ILE A 7 -55.60 21.56 -56.59
N SER A 8 -55.59 22.64 -55.79
CA SER A 8 -56.36 23.87 -56.08
C SER A 8 -55.69 25.14 -55.50
N PRO A 9 -55.87 26.34 -56.10
CA PRO A 9 -54.86 27.41 -56.12
C PRO A 9 -55.23 28.73 -55.40
N TYR A 10 -54.19 29.56 -55.21
CA TYR A 10 -54.08 31.03 -55.20
C TYR A 10 -55.18 31.94 -54.59
N SER A 11 -54.72 32.87 -53.72
CA SER A 11 -55.29 34.22 -53.60
C SER A 11 -54.16 35.27 -53.63
N ARG A 12 -54.37 36.35 -54.40
CA ARG A 12 -53.48 37.52 -54.56
C ARG A 12 -53.88 38.62 -53.56
N GLY A 13 -52.89 39.34 -53.01
CA GLY A 13 -53.08 40.60 -52.30
C GLY A 13 -51.83 41.49 -52.39
N THR A 14 -52.05 42.77 -52.66
CA THR A 14 -51.15 43.85 -53.15
C THR A 14 -50.22 44.51 -52.10
N PRO A 15 -49.25 45.36 -52.53
CA PRO A 15 -48.08 45.77 -51.73
C PRO A 15 -48.27 47.11 -51.00
N SER A 16 -47.68 47.28 -49.80
CA SER A 16 -47.30 48.60 -49.27
C SER A 16 -46.42 48.56 -48.00
N SER A 17 -45.59 49.61 -47.89
CA SER A 17 -44.89 50.16 -46.71
C SER A 17 -43.46 49.68 -46.37
N LEU A 18 -42.53 50.63 -46.48
CA LEU A 18 -41.14 50.58 -46.02
C LEU A 18 -41.08 50.61 -44.47
N PRO A 19 -40.12 49.93 -43.81
CA PRO A 19 -40.04 49.93 -42.35
C PRO A 19 -39.50 51.26 -41.80
N ALA A 20 -40.16 51.75 -40.75
CA ALA A 20 -39.79 52.95 -39.99
C ALA A 20 -38.37 52.88 -39.41
N GLN A 21 -37.63 53.99 -39.48
CA GLN A 21 -36.33 54.21 -38.82
C GLN A 21 -36.45 53.95 -37.31
N LYS A 22 -35.77 52.91 -36.83
CA LYS A 22 -35.59 52.65 -35.39
C LYS A 22 -34.64 53.70 -34.80
N SER A 23 -35.06 54.35 -33.72
CA SER A 23 -34.28 55.43 -33.09
C SER A 23 -32.99 54.92 -32.44
N LEU A 24 -31.92 55.73 -32.57
CA LEU A 24 -30.58 55.50 -32.00
C LEU A 24 -30.57 55.25 -30.48
N ALA A 25 -31.63 55.66 -29.76
CA ALA A 25 -31.79 55.41 -28.33
C ALA A 25 -31.98 53.91 -27.99
N SER A 26 -32.60 53.14 -28.90
CA SER A 26 -32.78 51.69 -28.73
C SER A 26 -31.44 50.94 -28.81
N TYR A 27 -30.52 51.40 -29.66
CA TYR A 27 -29.18 50.82 -29.77
C TYR A 27 -28.34 51.10 -28.53
N LYS A 28 -28.34 52.34 -28.01
CA LYS A 28 -27.58 52.68 -26.79
C LYS A 28 -27.99 51.85 -25.57
N ARG A 29 -29.31 51.62 -25.36
CA ARG A 29 -29.78 50.75 -24.27
C ARG A 29 -29.35 49.29 -24.45
N LYS A 30 -29.39 48.77 -25.68
CA LYS A 30 -28.94 47.40 -25.96
C LYS A 30 -27.44 47.24 -25.76
N THR A 31 -26.63 48.22 -26.14
CA THR A 31 -25.18 48.18 -25.93
C THR A 31 -24.81 48.25 -24.45
N ILE A 32 -25.50 49.08 -23.65
CA ILE A 32 -25.28 49.14 -22.20
C ILE A 32 -25.68 47.83 -21.51
N VAL A 33 -26.83 47.25 -21.88
CA VAL A 33 -27.27 45.96 -21.33
C VAL A 33 -26.29 44.85 -21.72
N PHE A 34 -25.79 44.86 -22.97
CA PHE A 34 -24.79 43.89 -23.41
C PHE A 34 -23.49 44.03 -22.61
N LEU A 35 -22.97 45.25 -22.44
CA LEU A 35 -21.77 45.51 -21.64
C LEU A 35 -21.93 45.10 -20.18
N VAL A 36 -23.09 45.35 -19.55
CA VAL A 36 -23.35 44.94 -18.16
C VAL A 36 -23.42 43.41 -18.05
N ILE A 37 -24.09 42.74 -18.98
CA ILE A 37 -24.14 41.27 -19.01
C ILE A 37 -22.75 40.69 -19.23
N THR A 38 -21.97 41.22 -20.16
CA THR A 38 -20.58 40.78 -20.40
C THR A 38 -19.73 41.00 -19.15
N SER A 39 -19.79 42.15 -18.50
CA SER A 39 -19.02 42.42 -17.28
C SER A 39 -19.40 41.50 -16.11
N ILE A 40 -20.70 41.21 -15.94
CA ILE A 40 -21.18 40.26 -14.91
C ILE A 40 -20.73 38.84 -15.26
N TYR A 41 -20.81 38.45 -16.53
CA TYR A 41 -20.36 37.14 -17.01
C TYR A 41 -18.84 36.97 -16.85
N THR A 42 -18.05 37.99 -17.16
CA THR A 42 -16.60 38.01 -16.94
C THR A 42 -16.25 37.96 -15.44
N ALA A 43 -16.97 38.69 -14.59
CA ALA A 43 -16.78 38.63 -13.14
C ALA A 43 -17.19 37.27 -12.55
N PHE A 44 -18.22 36.64 -13.11
CA PHE A 44 -18.64 35.28 -12.76
C PHE A 44 -17.57 34.25 -13.17
N LEU A 45 -17.05 34.32 -14.40
CA LEU A 45 -15.95 33.47 -14.88
C LEU A 45 -14.67 33.63 -14.06
N TYR A 46 -14.37 34.86 -13.61
CA TYR A 46 -13.23 35.15 -12.73
C TYR A 46 -13.39 34.53 -11.34
N ARG A 47 -14.62 34.48 -10.81
CA ARG A 47 -14.93 33.86 -9.51
C ARG A 47 -15.12 32.34 -9.57
N SER A 48 -15.44 31.78 -10.73
CA SER A 48 -15.72 30.35 -10.91
C SER A 48 -14.49 29.55 -11.38
N GLY A 49 -13.27 30.09 -11.25
CA GLY A 49 -12.02 29.40 -11.58
C GLY A 49 -11.74 29.23 -13.09
N GLY A 50 -12.62 29.71 -13.97
CA GLY A 50 -12.50 29.49 -15.42
C GLY A 50 -11.52 30.41 -16.15
N ALA A 51 -10.97 31.42 -15.46
CA ALA A 51 -10.01 32.36 -16.04
C ALA A 51 -8.53 31.99 -15.81
N GLY A 52 -8.23 31.00 -14.96
CA GLY A 52 -6.85 30.53 -14.73
C GLY A 52 -6.19 30.01 -16.01
N SER A 53 -6.96 29.32 -16.85
CA SER A 53 -6.51 28.80 -18.15
C SER A 53 -6.28 29.87 -19.22
N PHE A 54 -6.68 31.13 -18.99
CA PHE A 54 -6.53 32.24 -19.95
C PHE A 54 -5.39 33.21 -19.59
N LEU A 55 -4.84 33.12 -18.37
CA LEU A 55 -3.79 34.04 -17.91
C LEU A 55 -2.36 33.50 -18.10
N GLY A 56 -2.22 32.25 -18.56
CA GLY A 56 -0.91 31.63 -18.74
C GLY A 56 -0.15 31.47 -17.41
N SER A 57 0.87 30.63 -17.47
CA SER A 57 1.96 30.57 -16.49
C SER A 57 2.54 31.96 -16.22
N ASP A 58 3.12 32.16 -15.02
CA ASP A 58 3.91 33.37 -14.74
C ASP A 58 5.09 33.42 -15.73
N PRO A 59 5.16 34.43 -16.63
CA PRO A 59 6.19 34.47 -17.67
C PRO A 59 7.61 34.47 -17.09
N ALA A 60 7.80 34.99 -15.88
CA ALA A 60 9.10 34.96 -15.21
C ALA A 60 9.49 33.52 -14.80
N LEU A 61 8.53 32.74 -14.30
CA LEU A 61 8.76 31.34 -13.91
C LEU A 61 9.02 30.45 -15.13
N ASP A 62 8.36 30.70 -16.25
CA ASP A 62 8.62 29.96 -17.50
C ASP A 62 10.01 30.23 -18.07
N VAL A 63 10.42 31.51 -18.09
CA VAL A 63 11.76 31.90 -18.52
C VAL A 63 12.79 31.25 -17.61
N GLN A 64 12.57 31.26 -16.29
CA GLN A 64 13.45 30.60 -15.33
C GLN A 64 13.52 29.09 -15.57
N ALA A 65 12.38 28.41 -15.75
CA ALA A 65 12.34 26.97 -15.99
C ALA A 65 13.07 26.59 -17.28
N SER A 66 12.83 27.33 -18.37
CA SER A 66 13.49 27.11 -19.66
C SER A 66 15.00 27.37 -19.61
N GLN A 67 15.43 28.45 -18.94
CA GLN A 67 16.84 28.73 -18.71
C GLN A 67 17.51 27.66 -17.85
N GLY A 68 16.82 27.19 -16.80
CA GLY A 68 17.32 26.13 -15.95
C GLY A 68 17.50 24.82 -16.71
N MET A 69 16.52 24.43 -17.54
CA MET A 69 16.62 23.23 -18.37
C MET A 69 17.78 23.35 -19.36
N SER A 70 17.92 24.51 -20.00
CA SER A 70 19.05 24.79 -20.90
C SER A 70 20.40 24.71 -20.17
N ALA A 71 20.49 25.22 -18.94
CA ALA A 71 21.69 25.13 -18.11
C ALA A 71 22.01 23.68 -17.72
N MET A 72 20.99 22.90 -17.36
CA MET A 72 21.11 21.48 -17.04
C MET A 72 21.62 20.66 -18.23
N VAL A 73 21.08 20.93 -19.43
CA VAL A 73 21.55 20.34 -20.71
C VAL A 73 22.99 20.74 -21.00
N ALA A 74 23.32 22.04 -20.91
CA ALA A 74 24.66 22.56 -21.19
C ALA A 74 25.72 22.00 -20.24
N ALA A 75 25.34 21.76 -18.98
CA ALA A 75 26.19 21.10 -17.99
C ALA A 75 26.31 19.58 -18.20
N GLY A 76 25.52 19.00 -19.10
CA GLY A 76 25.42 17.54 -19.28
C GLY A 76 24.91 16.83 -18.03
N ARG A 77 24.13 17.53 -17.18
CA ARG A 77 23.66 16.98 -15.91
C ARG A 77 22.57 15.94 -16.16
N LYS A 78 22.63 14.85 -15.40
CA LYS A 78 21.64 13.79 -15.37
C LYS A 78 21.00 13.73 -13.99
N LEU A 79 19.78 13.23 -13.90
CA LEU A 79 19.14 12.92 -12.62
C LEU A 79 19.15 11.42 -12.39
N ARG A 80 19.62 11.02 -11.22
CA ARG A 80 19.53 9.67 -10.66
C ARG A 80 18.34 9.61 -9.73
N LEU A 81 17.37 8.79 -10.10
CA LEU A 81 16.11 8.66 -9.39
C LEU A 81 15.98 7.23 -8.86
N ALA A 82 15.45 7.09 -7.65
CA ALA A 82 15.06 5.81 -7.10
C ALA A 82 13.67 5.88 -6.46
N THR A 83 12.87 4.84 -6.62
CA THR A 83 11.62 4.63 -5.88
C THR A 83 11.61 3.27 -5.21
N TRP A 84 11.04 3.19 -4.01
CA TRP A 84 10.94 1.95 -3.27
C TRP A 84 9.80 1.94 -2.26
N ASN A 85 8.86 0.99 -2.42
CA ASN A 85 7.95 0.64 -1.34
C ASN A 85 8.72 -0.18 -0.30
N ILE A 86 8.81 0.33 0.94
CA ILE A 86 9.59 -0.28 2.01
C ILE A 86 8.74 -1.09 3.01
N ALA A 87 7.46 -1.37 2.72
CA ALA A 87 6.64 -2.34 3.48
C ALA A 87 5.94 -3.34 2.55
N ALA A 88 5.65 -4.58 2.97
CA ALA A 88 5.53 -5.11 4.33
C ALA A 88 6.42 -6.36 4.61
N ILE A 89 6.92 -6.42 5.85
CA ILE A 89 7.17 -7.68 6.54
C ILE A 89 6.15 -7.75 7.66
N ASN A 90 5.28 -8.74 7.59
CA ASN A 90 4.34 -9.05 8.67
C ASN A 90 5.12 -9.58 9.89
N ASN A 91 4.58 -9.34 11.08
CA ASN A 91 5.06 -9.93 12.33
C ASN A 91 5.22 -11.45 12.26
N ASN A 92 4.50 -12.11 11.33
CA ASN A 92 4.66 -13.51 11.03
C ASN A 92 5.91 -13.78 10.16
N PRO A 93 7.00 -14.35 10.73
CA PRO A 93 8.22 -14.62 9.98
C PRO A 93 8.03 -15.66 8.87
N PHE A 94 6.96 -16.46 8.91
CA PHE A 94 6.69 -17.51 7.93
C PHE A 94 5.56 -17.14 6.95
N GLU A 95 5.03 -15.92 6.95
CA GLU A 95 3.88 -15.61 6.08
C GLU A 95 4.18 -15.84 4.60
N TYR A 96 5.39 -15.52 4.17
CA TYR A 96 5.83 -15.65 2.79
C TYR A 96 6.91 -16.72 2.63
N TRP A 97 6.90 -17.36 1.46
CA TRP A 97 8.03 -18.10 0.96
C TRP A 97 9.18 -17.12 0.76
N ILE A 98 10.29 -17.33 1.46
CA ILE A 98 11.48 -16.49 1.35
C ILE A 98 12.62 -17.27 0.74
N THR A 99 13.52 -16.56 0.06
CA THR A 99 14.75 -17.17 -0.45
C THR A 99 15.83 -17.07 0.62
N ILE A 100 16.25 -18.21 1.18
CA ILE A 100 17.40 -18.30 2.07
C ILE A 100 18.50 -19.09 1.37
N LYS A 101 19.59 -18.42 1.03
CA LYS A 101 20.73 -19.05 0.35
C LYS A 101 21.33 -20.17 1.21
N ASP A 102 21.61 -21.31 0.59
CA ASP A 102 22.30 -22.46 1.18
C ASP A 102 21.68 -22.95 2.52
N ASN A 103 20.36 -22.88 2.65
CA ASN A 103 19.64 -23.31 3.86
C ASN A 103 18.67 -24.47 3.57
N PRO A 104 19.16 -25.72 3.50
CA PRO A 104 18.32 -26.88 3.25
C PRO A 104 17.29 -27.12 4.37
N ASP A 105 17.59 -26.72 5.61
CA ASP A 105 16.69 -26.91 6.76
C ASP A 105 15.41 -26.08 6.61
N TYR A 106 15.51 -24.84 6.09
CA TYR A 106 14.32 -24.02 5.79
C TYR A 106 13.47 -24.66 4.70
N GLU A 107 14.10 -25.06 3.60
CA GLU A 107 13.40 -25.63 2.46
C GLU A 107 12.69 -26.93 2.85
N GLU A 108 13.40 -27.83 3.54
CA GLU A 108 12.83 -29.08 4.05
C GLU A 108 11.67 -28.82 5.03
N LEU A 109 11.83 -27.86 5.95
CA LEU A 109 10.76 -27.48 6.88
C LEU A 109 9.49 -27.04 6.14
N MET A 110 9.63 -26.12 5.19
CA MET A 110 8.47 -25.56 4.49
C MET A 110 7.77 -26.59 3.60
N VAL A 111 8.53 -27.43 2.91
CA VAL A 111 7.97 -28.57 2.14
C VAL A 111 7.28 -29.57 3.06
N ASN A 112 7.84 -29.86 4.24
CA ASN A 112 7.20 -30.78 5.17
C ASN A 112 5.92 -30.20 5.79
N VAL A 113 5.85 -28.88 6.03
CA VAL A 113 4.62 -28.19 6.45
C VAL A 113 3.55 -28.31 5.37
N GLU A 114 3.90 -28.03 4.11
CA GLU A 114 3.00 -28.22 2.98
C GLU A 114 2.50 -29.67 2.90
N GLY A 115 3.41 -30.64 2.96
CA GLY A 115 3.07 -32.06 2.93
C GLY A 115 2.14 -32.47 4.09
N PHE A 116 2.35 -31.91 5.29
CA PHE A 116 1.47 -32.15 6.44
C PHE A 116 0.05 -31.64 6.19
N LEU A 117 -0.14 -30.50 5.52
CA LEU A 117 -1.46 -29.94 5.29
C LEU A 117 -2.14 -30.49 4.04
N GLU A 118 -1.38 -30.81 3.00
CA GLU A 118 -1.92 -31.37 1.76
C GLU A 118 -2.25 -32.85 1.90
N ASN A 119 -1.38 -33.62 2.53
CA ASN A 119 -1.50 -35.07 2.65
C ASN A 119 -1.19 -35.54 4.09
N PRO A 120 -2.01 -35.16 5.09
CA PRO A 120 -1.72 -35.44 6.49
C PRO A 120 -1.70 -36.94 6.84
N GLY A 121 -2.44 -37.78 6.10
CA GLY A 121 -2.56 -39.21 6.39
C GLY A 121 -2.99 -39.48 7.84
N ASP A 122 -2.31 -40.41 8.52
CA ASP A 122 -2.57 -40.75 9.91
C ASP A 122 -2.24 -39.63 10.91
N LYS A 123 -1.55 -38.56 10.46
CA LYS A 123 -1.27 -37.37 11.28
C LYS A 123 -2.50 -36.46 11.37
N ASP A 124 -3.53 -36.66 10.55
CA ASP A 124 -4.80 -35.95 10.69
C ASP A 124 -5.61 -36.55 11.86
N VAL A 125 -5.19 -36.21 13.06
CA VAL A 125 -5.78 -36.69 14.30
C VAL A 125 -6.95 -35.79 14.74
N PRO A 126 -7.85 -36.26 15.60
CA PRO A 126 -8.84 -35.39 16.23
C PRO A 126 -8.17 -34.26 17.02
N VAL A 127 -8.76 -33.06 17.05
CA VAL A 127 -8.30 -31.90 17.81
C VAL A 127 -8.00 -32.26 19.26
N SER A 128 -8.84 -33.09 19.89
CA SER A 128 -8.65 -33.57 21.27
C SER A 128 -7.35 -34.35 21.53
N LYS A 129 -6.63 -34.79 20.48
CA LYS A 129 -5.29 -35.40 20.58
C LYS A 129 -4.17 -34.36 20.63
N VAL A 130 -4.44 -33.13 20.19
CA VAL A 130 -3.48 -32.01 20.15
C VAL A 130 -3.80 -30.99 21.23
N PHE A 131 -5.00 -30.43 21.21
CA PHE A 131 -5.56 -29.61 22.28
C PHE A 131 -6.37 -30.51 23.21
N THR A 132 -5.75 -30.96 24.31
CA THR A 132 -6.32 -32.07 25.10
C THR A 132 -7.54 -31.66 25.90
N GLN A 133 -8.29 -32.64 26.40
CA GLN A 133 -9.42 -32.39 27.32
C GLN A 133 -8.98 -31.61 28.56
N GLU A 134 -7.78 -31.87 29.09
CA GLU A 134 -7.21 -31.14 30.23
C GLU A 134 -6.95 -29.66 29.88
N MET A 135 -6.37 -29.38 28.71
CA MET A 135 -6.18 -28.00 28.24
C MET A 135 -7.50 -27.29 28.04
N PHE A 136 -8.50 -27.98 27.48
CA PHE A 136 -9.84 -27.44 27.32
C PHE A 136 -10.51 -27.14 28.66
N ASP A 137 -10.47 -28.07 29.63
CA ASP A 137 -11.10 -27.86 30.94
C ASP A 137 -10.43 -26.70 31.70
N ASP A 138 -9.10 -26.57 31.60
CA ASP A 138 -8.36 -25.43 32.13
C ASP A 138 -8.73 -24.12 31.42
N LEU A 139 -8.86 -24.13 30.09
CA LEU A 139 -9.32 -22.98 29.30
C LEU A 139 -10.72 -22.55 29.74
N ASP A 140 -11.68 -23.47 29.75
CA ASP A 140 -13.09 -23.17 30.08
C ASP A 140 -13.22 -22.65 31.52
N SER A 141 -12.40 -23.16 32.45
CA SER A 141 -12.31 -22.63 33.81
C SER A 141 -11.80 -21.18 33.83
N LYS A 142 -10.81 -20.82 33.00
CA LYS A 142 -10.32 -19.43 32.88
C LYS A 142 -11.32 -18.52 32.17
N LEU A 143 -11.98 -18.99 31.11
CA LEU A 143 -13.02 -18.24 30.40
C LEU A 143 -14.18 -17.87 31.32
N THR A 144 -14.62 -18.80 32.15
CA THR A 144 -15.75 -18.59 33.07
C THR A 144 -15.33 -17.90 34.37
N GLY A 145 -14.22 -18.32 34.98
CA GLY A 145 -13.79 -17.83 36.30
C GLY A 145 -13.00 -16.53 36.27
N VAL A 146 -12.13 -16.33 35.27
CA VAL A 146 -11.27 -15.14 35.16
C VAL A 146 -11.92 -14.09 34.26
N ALA A 147 -12.34 -14.48 33.05
CA ALA A 147 -12.92 -13.55 32.09
C ALA A 147 -14.41 -13.25 32.34
N GLY A 148 -15.10 -14.10 33.12
CA GLY A 148 -16.54 -13.95 33.39
C GLY A 148 -17.42 -14.21 32.16
N TRP A 149 -16.90 -14.91 31.16
CA TRP A 149 -17.63 -15.25 29.93
C TRP A 149 -18.41 -16.56 30.08
N LYS A 150 -19.30 -16.84 29.12
CA LYS A 150 -20.00 -18.12 29.04
C LYS A 150 -19.03 -19.26 28.71
N SER A 151 -19.34 -20.45 29.21
CA SER A 151 -18.63 -21.69 28.87
C SER A 151 -18.83 -22.04 27.40
N VAL A 152 -17.75 -22.52 26.76
CA VAL A 152 -17.76 -23.02 25.37
C VAL A 152 -17.77 -24.55 25.31
N LYS A 153 -17.98 -25.21 26.45
CA LYS A 153 -18.12 -26.67 26.57
C LYS A 153 -19.16 -27.29 25.64
N PRO A 154 -20.30 -26.65 25.32
CA PRO A 154 -21.22 -27.18 24.31
C PRO A 154 -20.57 -27.29 22.92
N TYR A 155 -19.83 -26.27 22.48
CA TYR A 155 -19.11 -26.26 21.19
C TYR A 155 -18.02 -27.33 21.17
N TRP A 156 -17.24 -27.42 22.25
CA TRP A 156 -16.19 -28.43 22.40
C TRP A 156 -16.73 -29.85 22.31
N ASN A 157 -17.77 -30.17 23.08
CA ASN A 157 -18.29 -31.53 23.18
C ASN A 157 -19.03 -31.99 21.94
N LYS A 158 -19.77 -31.08 21.30
CA LYS A 158 -20.60 -31.39 20.13
C LYS A 158 -19.77 -31.48 18.85
N ASP A 159 -18.71 -30.68 18.74
CA ASP A 159 -18.04 -30.45 17.46
C ASP A 159 -16.51 -30.48 17.60
N PHE A 160 -15.91 -29.40 18.12
CA PHE A 160 -14.48 -29.13 17.94
C PHE A 160 -13.54 -30.24 18.38
N LYS A 161 -13.82 -30.95 19.49
CA LYS A 161 -12.92 -32.00 20.00
C LYS A 161 -12.78 -33.20 19.07
N ASN A 162 -13.80 -33.44 18.23
CA ASN A 162 -13.89 -34.57 17.33
C ASN A 162 -13.35 -34.24 15.93
N ARG A 163 -13.29 -32.94 15.58
CA ARG A 163 -12.79 -32.50 14.29
C ARG A 163 -11.36 -32.98 14.06
N LYS A 164 -11.06 -33.35 12.83
CA LYS A 164 -9.69 -33.57 12.34
C LYS A 164 -8.93 -32.25 12.23
N ILE A 165 -7.68 -32.23 12.72
CA ILE A 165 -6.90 -31.00 12.81
C ILE A 165 -6.64 -30.33 11.45
N VAL A 166 -6.44 -31.11 10.39
CA VAL A 166 -6.18 -30.58 9.04
C VAL A 166 -7.47 -30.49 8.23
N SER A 167 -8.08 -31.64 7.92
CA SER A 167 -9.19 -31.71 6.96
C SER A 167 -10.49 -31.02 7.42
N GLU A 168 -10.73 -30.91 8.73
CA GLU A 168 -11.99 -30.40 9.29
C GLU A 168 -11.84 -29.13 10.14
N PHE A 169 -10.62 -28.77 10.55
CA PHE A 169 -10.34 -27.52 11.28
C PHE A 169 -9.53 -26.55 10.41
N MET A 170 -8.26 -26.85 10.12
CA MET A 170 -7.40 -25.91 9.38
C MET A 170 -7.95 -25.58 7.99
N LYS A 171 -8.48 -26.58 7.27
CA LYS A 171 -9.06 -26.41 5.93
C LYS A 171 -10.54 -26.00 5.93
N ASP A 172 -11.17 -25.75 7.09
CA ASP A 172 -12.57 -25.32 7.13
C ASP A 172 -12.74 -23.89 6.59
N PRO A 173 -13.40 -23.70 5.43
CA PRO A 173 -13.61 -22.38 4.87
C PRO A 173 -14.49 -21.48 5.76
N LEU A 174 -15.39 -22.06 6.57
CA LEU A 174 -16.28 -21.32 7.44
C LEU A 174 -15.55 -20.74 8.66
N LEU A 175 -14.51 -21.40 9.20
CA LEU A 175 -13.73 -20.82 10.30
C LEU A 175 -13.04 -19.52 9.87
N GLY A 176 -12.54 -19.50 8.63
CA GLY A 176 -11.94 -18.32 8.02
C GLY A 176 -12.96 -17.19 7.82
N SER A 177 -14.11 -17.48 7.22
CA SER A 177 -15.14 -16.47 6.93
C SER A 177 -15.83 -15.92 8.19
N LYS A 178 -16.01 -16.78 9.21
CA LYS A 178 -16.49 -16.39 10.55
C LYS A 178 -15.46 -15.64 11.39
N ARG A 179 -14.19 -15.59 10.96
CA ARG A 179 -13.07 -14.95 11.67
C ARG A 179 -12.75 -15.54 13.05
N LEU A 180 -13.21 -16.76 13.37
CA LEU A 180 -13.06 -17.31 14.73
C LEU A 180 -11.60 -17.50 15.17
N ALA A 181 -10.70 -17.85 14.24
CA ALA A 181 -9.26 -17.92 14.52
C ALA A 181 -8.50 -16.63 14.14
N SER A 182 -8.95 -15.89 13.13
CA SER A 182 -8.24 -14.71 12.62
C SER A 182 -8.58 -13.39 13.33
N MET A 183 -9.72 -13.30 14.03
CA MET A 183 -10.04 -12.14 14.87
C MET A 183 -9.12 -12.01 16.09
N PRO A 184 -8.91 -13.06 16.92
CA PRO A 184 -8.00 -12.95 18.05
C PRO A 184 -6.56 -12.71 17.59
N ASP A 185 -6.17 -13.23 16.43
CA ASP A 185 -4.88 -12.94 15.80
C ASP A 185 -4.66 -11.45 15.55
N ARG A 186 -5.65 -10.72 15.02
CA ARG A 186 -5.56 -9.26 14.79
C ARG A 186 -5.31 -8.43 16.05
N ILE A 187 -5.70 -8.94 17.21
CA ILE A 187 -5.65 -8.20 18.48
C ILE A 187 -4.48 -8.65 19.34
N THR A 188 -4.22 -9.95 19.38
CA THR A 188 -3.32 -10.55 20.38
C THR A 188 -2.03 -11.09 19.80
N ASN A 189 -1.87 -11.18 18.46
CA ASN A 189 -0.67 -11.76 17.86
C ASN A 189 0.59 -11.02 18.31
N THR A 190 0.60 -9.69 18.19
CA THR A 190 1.71 -8.81 18.58
C THR A 190 1.11 -7.53 19.16
N ILE A 191 1.45 -7.21 20.41
CA ILE A 191 0.90 -6.09 21.16
C ILE A 191 2.01 -5.09 21.47
N ASN A 192 1.93 -3.90 20.88
CA ASN A 192 2.76 -2.76 21.28
C ASN A 192 2.35 -2.31 22.69
N VAL A 193 3.34 -2.07 23.54
CA VAL A 193 3.14 -1.67 24.94
C VAL A 193 3.94 -0.41 25.21
N ASP A 194 3.46 0.43 26.12
CA ASP A 194 4.02 1.77 26.37
C ASP A 194 5.36 1.73 27.11
N ASN A 195 5.62 0.68 27.88
CA ASN A 195 6.73 0.60 28.83
C ASN A 195 7.97 -0.15 28.30
N ARG A 196 8.02 -0.51 27.02
CA ARG A 196 9.17 -1.20 26.39
C ARG A 196 9.15 -1.03 24.88
N ASP A 197 10.34 -1.09 24.29
CA ASP A 197 10.52 -0.90 22.85
C ASP A 197 10.07 -2.12 22.02
N GLU A 198 10.17 -3.33 22.57
CA GLU A 198 9.77 -4.55 21.87
C GLU A 198 8.30 -4.91 22.14
N PRO A 199 7.51 -5.37 21.16
CA PRO A 199 6.12 -5.73 21.39
C PRO A 199 5.96 -7.09 22.08
N VAL A 200 4.91 -7.25 22.88
CA VAL A 200 4.59 -8.52 23.55
C VAL A 200 3.89 -9.44 22.56
N CYS A 201 4.38 -10.66 22.41
CA CYS A 201 3.89 -11.60 21.42
C CYS A 201 3.13 -12.75 22.08
N ARG A 202 1.96 -13.12 21.53
CA ARG A 202 1.26 -14.35 21.93
C ARG A 202 2.15 -15.57 21.69
N PRO A 203 2.16 -16.59 22.57
CA PRO A 203 2.91 -17.83 22.31
C PRO A 203 2.38 -18.60 21.09
N THR A 204 2.96 -18.36 19.92
CA THR A 204 2.61 -19.04 18.66
C THR A 204 3.80 -19.14 17.70
N VAL A 205 3.63 -19.96 16.65
CA VAL A 205 4.63 -20.15 15.58
C VAL A 205 4.71 -18.91 14.68
N ILE A 206 3.61 -18.21 14.48
CA ILE A 206 3.41 -17.21 13.42
C ILE A 206 3.54 -15.75 13.89
N ASN A 207 4.48 -15.49 14.80
CA ASN A 207 4.83 -14.14 15.26
C ASN A 207 6.25 -14.10 15.84
N MET A 208 6.64 -12.99 16.48
CA MET A 208 7.97 -12.83 17.07
C MET A 208 8.16 -13.44 18.47
N TYR A 209 7.27 -14.32 18.93
CA TYR A 209 7.45 -15.01 20.22
C TYR A 209 8.75 -15.81 20.25
N ASP A 210 9.59 -15.52 21.24
CA ASP A 210 10.97 -16.03 21.37
C ASP A 210 11.13 -17.13 22.42
N GLY A 211 10.08 -17.37 23.20
CA GLY A 211 9.99 -18.42 24.22
C GLY A 211 9.91 -19.84 23.64
N ASP A 212 9.92 -20.82 24.54
CA ASP A 212 10.10 -22.22 24.17
C ASP A 212 8.79 -22.91 23.78
N LEU A 213 8.71 -23.31 22.51
CA LEU A 213 7.58 -24.04 21.91
C LEU A 213 7.87 -25.54 21.70
N SER A 214 8.87 -26.11 22.39
CA SER A 214 9.35 -27.48 22.14
C SER A 214 8.38 -28.58 22.56
N THR A 215 7.37 -28.26 23.37
CA THR A 215 6.36 -29.20 23.87
C THR A 215 5.02 -28.50 24.04
N MET A 216 3.93 -29.26 23.95
CA MET A 216 2.58 -28.75 24.17
C MET A 216 2.39 -28.19 25.59
N GLN A 217 3.05 -28.78 26.59
CA GLN A 217 2.97 -28.33 27.99
C GLN A 217 3.62 -26.95 28.18
N LYS A 218 4.82 -26.75 27.61
CA LYS A 218 5.50 -25.44 27.66
C LYS A 218 4.68 -24.38 26.92
N TRP A 219 4.20 -24.70 25.72
CA TRP A 219 3.33 -23.81 24.96
C TRP A 219 2.06 -23.44 25.73
N TRP A 220 1.30 -24.43 26.23
CA TRP A 220 0.03 -24.17 26.92
C TRP A 220 0.21 -23.27 28.13
N LYS A 221 1.21 -23.57 28.98
CA LYS A 221 1.54 -22.75 30.14
C LYS A 221 1.80 -21.29 29.75
N ALA A 222 2.63 -21.08 28.73
CA ALA A 222 2.95 -19.73 28.27
C ALA A 222 1.71 -19.05 27.67
N TRP A 223 0.95 -19.76 26.82
CA TRP A 223 -0.21 -19.24 26.11
C TRP A 223 -1.31 -18.82 27.09
N SER A 224 -1.64 -19.68 28.06
CA SER A 224 -2.67 -19.40 29.06
C SER A 224 -2.27 -18.22 29.96
N GLN A 225 -1.00 -18.17 30.37
CA GLN A 225 -0.48 -17.06 31.19
C GLN A 225 -0.53 -15.74 30.42
N PHE A 226 -0.13 -15.73 29.15
CA PHE A 226 -0.22 -14.55 28.31
C PHE A 226 -1.68 -14.07 28.19
N ILE A 227 -2.62 -14.95 27.83
CA ILE A 227 -4.01 -14.53 27.57
C ILE A 227 -4.73 -14.04 28.82
N PHE A 228 -4.52 -14.68 29.99
CA PHE A 228 -5.37 -14.47 31.18
C PHE A 228 -4.70 -13.82 32.39
N GLU A 229 -3.37 -13.74 32.43
CA GLU A 229 -2.64 -13.29 33.63
C GLU A 229 -1.73 -12.09 33.37
N GLN A 230 -1.14 -11.99 32.17
CA GLN A 230 -0.16 -10.96 31.87
C GLN A 230 -0.82 -9.58 31.69
N LYS A 231 -0.56 -8.67 32.63
CA LYS A 231 -0.97 -7.26 32.53
C LYS A 231 -0.01 -6.49 31.64
N LEU A 232 -0.58 -5.73 30.70
CA LEU A 232 0.13 -4.97 29.69
C LEU A 232 -0.25 -3.48 29.78
N SER A 233 0.75 -2.61 29.75
CA SER A 233 0.57 -1.16 29.67
C SER A 233 0.28 -0.76 28.23
N ILE A 234 -0.99 -0.52 27.88
CA ILE A 234 -1.42 -0.20 26.52
C ILE A 234 -1.68 1.29 26.39
N LYS A 235 -1.08 1.91 25.37
CA LYS A 235 -1.39 3.30 25.01
C LYS A 235 -2.74 3.35 24.28
N THR A 236 -3.68 4.08 24.86
CA THR A 236 -5.00 4.39 24.30
C THR A 236 -5.08 5.89 23.98
N THR A 237 -6.19 6.31 23.36
CA THR A 237 -6.47 7.73 23.11
C THR A 237 -6.56 8.55 24.39
N ASP A 238 -6.91 7.92 25.52
CA ASP A 238 -7.14 8.56 26.81
C ASP A 238 -5.91 8.45 27.76
N GLY A 239 -4.78 7.95 27.28
CA GLY A 239 -3.55 7.75 28.04
C GLY A 239 -3.12 6.29 28.09
N VAL A 240 -2.43 5.88 29.16
CA VAL A 240 -1.96 4.50 29.34
C VAL A 240 -2.96 3.73 30.20
N SER A 241 -3.36 2.56 29.75
CA SER A 241 -4.29 1.66 30.45
C SER A 241 -3.68 0.28 30.63
N GLU A 242 -3.79 -0.28 31.84
CA GLU A 242 -3.39 -1.64 32.14
C GLU A 242 -4.48 -2.62 31.69
N GLN A 243 -4.16 -3.48 30.73
CA GLN A 243 -5.08 -4.48 30.19
C GLN A 243 -4.44 -5.86 30.17
N ILE A 244 -5.26 -6.90 30.35
CA ILE A 244 -4.88 -8.28 30.10
C ILE A 244 -5.35 -8.64 28.68
N PRO A 245 -4.61 -9.43 27.87
CA PRO A 245 -4.94 -9.65 26.46
C PRO A 245 -6.37 -10.11 26.17
N TYR A 246 -6.99 -10.94 27.00
CA TYR A 246 -8.40 -11.34 26.79
C TYR A 246 -9.37 -10.14 26.84
N GLN A 247 -9.04 -9.08 27.59
CA GLN A 247 -9.87 -7.87 27.72
C GLN A 247 -9.80 -7.00 26.45
N MET A 248 -8.78 -7.20 25.63
CA MET A 248 -8.59 -6.46 24.38
C MET A 248 -9.42 -7.05 23.23
N LEU A 249 -9.85 -8.31 23.35
CA LEU A 249 -10.59 -9.02 22.30
C LEU A 249 -11.90 -8.32 21.97
N GLN A 250 -12.24 -8.31 20.68
CA GLN A 250 -13.42 -7.63 20.15
C GLN A 250 -14.50 -8.64 19.76
N PRO A 251 -15.80 -8.36 20.04
CA PRO A 251 -16.89 -9.21 19.59
C PRO A 251 -16.93 -9.31 18.06
N ILE A 252 -17.26 -10.50 17.56
CA ILE A 252 -17.46 -10.74 16.13
C ILE A 252 -18.94 -10.48 15.84
N LYS A 253 -19.23 -9.43 15.05
CA LYS A 253 -20.60 -9.02 14.76
C LYS A 253 -21.15 -9.66 13.48
N LYS A 254 -22.35 -10.24 13.53
CA LYS A 254 -23.02 -10.88 12.39
C LYS A 254 -23.29 -9.90 11.25
N ALA A 255 -23.60 -8.64 11.60
CA ALA A 255 -23.76 -7.56 10.63
C ALA A 255 -22.53 -7.32 9.75
N LYS A 256 -21.32 -7.65 10.24
CA LYS A 256 -20.05 -7.53 9.50
C LYS A 256 -19.58 -8.87 8.94
N TYR A 257 -19.89 -9.97 9.61
CA TYR A 257 -19.49 -11.33 9.24
C TYR A 257 -20.74 -12.22 9.18
N PRO A 258 -21.47 -12.25 8.06
CA PRO A 258 -22.81 -12.85 8.00
C PRO A 258 -22.82 -14.37 8.21
N ASP A 259 -21.67 -15.04 8.10
CA ASP A 259 -21.57 -16.50 8.25
C ASP A 259 -21.66 -16.99 9.70
N ILE A 260 -21.53 -16.11 10.71
CA ILE A 260 -21.79 -16.49 12.10
C ILE A 260 -23.30 -16.55 12.39
N THR A 261 -23.69 -17.49 13.24
CA THR A 261 -25.04 -17.56 13.81
C THR A 261 -25.22 -16.49 14.89
N GLU A 262 -26.47 -16.23 15.28
CA GLU A 262 -26.77 -15.32 16.42
C GLU A 262 -26.15 -15.83 17.72
N GLN A 263 -26.17 -17.14 17.97
CA GLN A 263 -25.53 -17.71 19.15
C GLN A 263 -24.00 -17.53 19.11
N GLU A 264 -23.38 -17.70 17.94
CA GLU A 264 -21.93 -17.47 17.79
C GLU A 264 -21.55 -15.99 17.95
N GLU A 265 -22.43 -15.03 17.62
CA GLU A 265 -22.23 -13.61 17.91
C GLU A 265 -22.23 -13.35 19.42
N GLU A 266 -23.23 -13.88 20.14
CA GLU A 266 -23.32 -13.79 21.60
C GLU A 266 -22.10 -14.41 22.31
N ASP A 267 -21.65 -15.56 21.82
CA ASP A 267 -20.57 -16.34 22.42
C ASP A 267 -19.21 -16.04 21.79
N SER A 268 -19.11 -14.98 20.96
CA SER A 268 -17.97 -14.74 20.08
C SER A 268 -16.64 -14.56 20.81
N LEU A 269 -16.62 -13.94 22.00
CA LEU A 269 -15.39 -13.73 22.79
C LEU A 269 -14.80 -15.06 23.31
N PRO A 270 -15.52 -15.89 24.07
CA PRO A 270 -14.97 -17.18 24.50
C PRO A 270 -14.77 -18.15 23.33
N LEU A 271 -15.64 -18.12 22.31
CA LEU A 271 -15.51 -19.01 21.14
C LEU A 271 -14.26 -18.70 20.31
N GLN A 272 -14.01 -17.43 19.99
CA GLN A 272 -12.81 -17.04 19.24
C GLN A 272 -11.54 -17.34 20.04
N THR A 273 -11.58 -17.22 21.38
CA THR A 273 -10.45 -17.56 22.25
C THR A 273 -10.12 -19.07 22.18
N MET A 274 -11.14 -19.94 22.24
CA MET A 274 -10.95 -21.39 22.07
C MET A 274 -10.46 -21.74 20.66
N CYS A 275 -11.05 -21.17 19.60
CA CYS A 275 -10.60 -21.42 18.24
C CYS A 275 -9.16 -20.94 18.00
N GLY A 276 -8.77 -19.79 18.57
CA GLY A 276 -7.38 -19.31 18.55
C GLY A 276 -6.42 -20.26 19.28
N ALA A 277 -6.80 -20.78 20.45
CA ALA A 277 -6.01 -21.76 21.18
C ALA A 277 -5.82 -23.06 20.39
N ILE A 278 -6.89 -23.59 19.78
CA ILE A 278 -6.83 -24.79 18.93
C ILE A 278 -5.92 -24.55 17.73
N PHE A 279 -6.06 -23.40 17.06
CA PHE A 279 -5.23 -23.03 15.92
C PHE A 279 -3.73 -22.99 16.28
N ASP A 280 -3.36 -22.27 17.33
CA ASP A 280 -1.96 -22.18 17.79
C ASP A 280 -1.43 -23.56 18.24
N ALA A 281 -2.27 -24.37 18.91
CA ALA A 281 -1.92 -25.73 19.32
C ALA A 281 -1.58 -26.62 18.11
N ILE A 282 -2.38 -26.54 17.04
CA ILE A 282 -2.17 -27.28 15.80
C ILE A 282 -0.86 -26.84 15.15
N LEU A 283 -0.57 -25.53 15.10
CA LEU A 283 0.70 -25.03 14.55
C LEU A 283 1.90 -25.57 15.33
N VAL A 284 1.89 -25.50 16.66
CA VAL A 284 2.99 -26.02 17.50
C VAL A 284 3.15 -27.54 17.31
N HIS A 285 2.04 -28.29 17.30
CA HIS A 285 2.07 -29.72 17.06
C HIS A 285 2.63 -30.07 15.68
N MET A 286 2.16 -29.39 14.64
CA MET A 286 2.63 -29.58 13.27
C MET A 286 4.13 -29.33 13.18
N MET A 287 4.61 -28.16 13.65
CA MET A 287 6.03 -27.81 13.60
C MET A 287 6.92 -28.82 14.32
N ASN A 288 6.49 -29.30 15.50
CA ASN A 288 7.21 -30.32 16.27
C ASN A 288 7.10 -31.74 15.67
N THR A 289 6.16 -31.96 14.74
CA THR A 289 6.00 -33.23 14.02
C THR A 289 6.83 -33.25 12.73
N VAL A 290 6.91 -32.12 12.02
CA VAL A 290 7.62 -32.01 10.75
C VAL A 290 9.10 -31.65 10.90
N SER A 291 9.50 -31.13 12.06
CA SER A 291 10.89 -30.78 12.37
C SER A 291 11.18 -30.86 13.86
N LYS A 292 12.46 -31.02 14.21
CA LYS A 292 12.89 -31.00 15.62
C LYS A 292 12.82 -29.56 16.15
N PRO A 293 12.36 -29.31 17.39
CA PRO A 293 12.37 -27.96 17.99
C PRO A 293 13.73 -27.26 17.93
N ALA A 294 14.82 -28.03 18.08
CA ALA A 294 16.19 -27.54 18.00
C ALA A 294 16.62 -27.05 16.60
N VAL A 295 15.80 -27.30 15.56
CA VAL A 295 16.03 -26.85 14.18
C VAL A 295 15.11 -25.69 13.83
N TRP A 296 13.79 -25.89 13.93
CA TRP A 296 12.84 -24.88 13.46
C TRP A 296 12.76 -23.62 14.34
N GLN A 297 12.98 -23.72 15.67
CA GLN A 297 12.94 -22.53 16.54
C GLN A 297 14.15 -21.59 16.30
N PRO A 298 15.41 -22.06 16.20
CA PRO A 298 16.52 -21.20 15.78
C PRO A 298 16.33 -20.58 14.39
N LEU A 299 15.76 -21.32 13.44
CA LEU A 299 15.41 -20.80 12.12
C LEU A 299 14.39 -19.66 12.21
N LYS A 300 13.29 -19.87 12.95
CA LYS A 300 12.31 -18.82 13.25
C LYS A 300 12.98 -17.58 13.86
N LYS A 301 13.87 -17.76 14.84
CA LYS A 301 14.60 -16.65 15.48
C LYS A 301 15.48 -15.88 14.50
N THR A 302 16.12 -16.58 13.57
CA THR A 302 16.91 -15.96 12.49
C THR A 302 16.02 -15.13 11.57
N MET A 303 14.90 -15.68 11.13
CA MET A 303 13.92 -14.97 10.30
C MET A 303 13.35 -13.74 11.02
N VAL A 304 12.94 -13.87 12.28
CA VAL A 304 12.48 -12.73 13.09
C VAL A 304 13.55 -11.65 13.21
N LYS A 305 14.80 -12.03 13.48
CA LYS A 305 15.90 -11.07 13.58
C LYS A 305 16.07 -10.32 12.25
N SER A 306 16.20 -11.01 11.13
CA SER A 306 16.45 -10.40 9.82
C SER A 306 15.26 -9.59 9.32
N LEU A 307 14.07 -10.18 9.35
CA LEU A 307 12.89 -9.64 8.70
C LEU A 307 12.17 -8.58 9.55
N ASN A 308 12.24 -8.68 10.88
CA ASN A 308 11.56 -7.71 11.76
C ASN A 308 12.56 -6.75 12.42
N LYS A 309 13.52 -7.28 13.19
CA LYS A 309 14.43 -6.43 14.01
C LYS A 309 15.44 -5.67 13.17
N MET A 310 15.96 -6.28 12.09
CA MET A 310 16.95 -5.69 11.20
C MET A 310 16.33 -4.99 9.99
N LYS A 311 14.99 -4.93 9.87
CA LYS A 311 14.31 -4.30 8.74
C LYS A 311 14.80 -2.87 8.52
N VAL A 312 14.63 -2.00 9.51
CA VAL A 312 15.05 -0.60 9.42
C VAL A 312 16.56 -0.47 9.22
N PRO A 313 17.43 -1.14 10.01
CA PRO A 313 18.88 -1.14 9.74
C PRO A 313 19.27 -1.58 8.32
N HIS A 314 18.65 -2.62 7.76
CA HIS A 314 18.93 -3.10 6.41
C HIS A 314 18.47 -2.09 5.35
N THR A 315 17.26 -1.54 5.50
CA THR A 315 16.73 -0.49 4.61
C THR A 315 17.66 0.73 4.60
N LEU A 316 18.05 1.22 5.79
CA LEU A 316 19.00 2.35 5.91
C LEU A 316 20.34 2.01 5.28
N SER A 317 20.89 0.82 5.55
CA SER A 317 22.17 0.39 4.97
C SER A 317 22.14 0.37 3.45
N ILE A 318 21.07 -0.14 2.83
CA ILE A 318 20.94 -0.19 1.36
C ILE A 318 20.91 1.24 0.79
N LEU A 319 20.09 2.12 1.40
CA LEU A 319 20.03 3.52 0.96
C LEU A 319 21.37 4.23 1.14
N GLU A 320 22.07 4.03 2.25
CA GLU A 320 23.34 4.68 2.57
C GLU A 320 24.54 4.19 1.74
N THR A 321 24.53 2.93 1.33
CA THR A 321 25.70 2.32 0.67
C THR A 321 25.51 2.18 -0.83
N THR A 322 24.28 1.93 -1.28
CA THR A 322 23.99 1.62 -2.69
C THR A 322 23.33 2.78 -3.41
N TYR A 323 22.45 3.54 -2.73
CA TYR A 323 21.63 4.58 -3.35
C TYR A 323 21.90 6.01 -2.85
N ILE A 324 22.96 6.20 -2.06
CA ILE A 324 23.33 7.52 -1.51
C ILE A 324 23.67 8.54 -2.60
N ASP A 325 24.01 8.05 -3.80
CA ASP A 325 24.35 8.85 -4.98
C ASP A 325 23.15 9.21 -5.85
N SER A 326 21.93 8.98 -5.36
CA SER A 326 20.68 9.42 -6.00
C SER A 326 20.44 10.91 -5.80
N ASP A 327 19.85 11.57 -6.79
CA ASP A 327 19.43 12.97 -6.69
C ASP A 327 18.08 13.08 -5.99
N ILE A 328 17.18 12.13 -6.25
CA ILE A 328 15.85 12.02 -5.65
C ILE A 328 15.58 10.56 -5.27
N ILE A 329 15.09 10.33 -4.06
CA ILE A 329 14.54 9.03 -3.64
C ILE A 329 13.10 9.23 -3.16
N THR A 330 12.16 8.48 -3.73
CA THR A 330 10.76 8.44 -3.30
C THR A 330 10.49 7.12 -2.58
N LEU A 331 10.06 7.18 -1.33
CA LEU A 331 9.75 6.01 -0.53
C LEU A 331 8.25 5.94 -0.24
N GLN A 332 7.71 4.72 -0.20
CA GLN A 332 6.33 4.43 0.14
C GLN A 332 6.24 3.53 1.38
N GLU A 333 5.09 3.56 2.07
CA GLU A 333 4.83 2.82 3.31
C GLU A 333 5.89 3.01 4.41
N VAL A 334 6.34 4.25 4.58
CA VAL A 334 7.38 4.61 5.55
C VAL A 334 6.79 4.87 6.94
N SER A 335 7.31 4.18 7.95
CA SER A 335 7.00 4.47 9.36
C SER A 335 7.64 5.77 9.85
N SER A 336 6.98 6.46 10.77
CA SER A 336 7.53 7.64 11.47
C SER A 336 8.90 7.36 12.10
N SER A 337 9.06 6.19 12.72
CA SER A 337 10.33 5.78 13.34
C SER A 337 11.49 5.65 12.33
N PHE A 338 11.20 5.26 11.09
CA PHE A 338 12.21 5.20 10.03
C PHE A 338 12.65 6.60 9.61
N ILE A 339 11.71 7.54 9.51
CA ILE A 339 12.00 8.94 9.13
C ILE A 339 13.00 9.56 10.11
N ASP A 340 12.76 9.39 11.42
CA ASP A 340 13.63 9.93 12.46
C ASP A 340 15.02 9.29 12.44
N GLN A 341 15.10 7.98 12.21
CA GLN A 341 16.37 7.27 12.10
C GLN A 341 17.15 7.68 10.85
N ALA A 342 16.49 7.82 9.69
CA ALA A 342 17.11 8.27 8.45
C ALA A 342 17.66 9.70 8.57
N ARG A 343 16.91 10.61 9.21
CA ARG A 343 17.37 11.98 9.52
C ARG A 343 18.59 12.02 10.44
N SER A 344 18.71 11.02 11.32
CA SER A 344 19.82 10.91 12.26
C SER A 344 21.01 10.10 11.70
N SER A 345 20.91 9.59 10.47
CA SER A 345 21.93 8.77 9.82
C SER A 345 22.68 9.55 8.73
N LYS A 346 23.57 8.89 7.99
CA LYS A 346 24.30 9.51 6.86
C LYS A 346 23.35 10.04 5.78
N LEU A 347 22.13 9.50 5.71
CA LEU A 347 21.10 10.00 4.80
C LEU A 347 20.69 11.43 5.17
N GLY A 348 20.56 11.74 6.46
CA GLY A 348 20.28 13.10 6.93
C GLY A 348 21.39 14.10 6.61
N ASP A 349 22.64 13.64 6.47
CA ASP A 349 23.75 14.47 6.00
C ASP A 349 23.67 14.74 4.50
N ALA A 350 23.38 13.70 3.69
CA ALA A 350 23.37 13.77 2.23
C ALA A 350 22.06 14.31 1.63
N PHE A 351 20.93 14.16 2.32
CA PHE A 351 19.59 14.46 1.79
C PHE A 351 18.80 15.40 2.70
N HIS A 352 17.95 16.21 2.08
CA HIS A 352 16.77 16.77 2.73
C HIS A 352 15.68 15.69 2.76
N ILE A 353 15.33 15.21 3.95
CA ILE A 353 14.31 14.16 4.15
C ILE A 353 12.96 14.79 4.46
N VAL A 354 12.10 14.80 3.46
CA VAL A 354 10.80 15.48 3.44
C VAL A 354 9.69 14.47 3.67
N ALA A 355 8.91 14.71 4.72
CA ALA A 355 7.76 13.90 5.08
C ALA A 355 6.49 14.76 5.04
N PRO A 356 5.29 14.17 4.89
CA PRO A 356 4.04 14.91 4.91
C PRO A 356 3.86 15.70 6.20
N ALA A 357 3.31 16.91 6.11
CA ALA A 357 2.96 17.70 7.28
C ALA A 357 1.98 16.96 8.22
N ASP A 358 1.11 16.12 7.64
CA ASP A 358 0.10 15.35 8.36
C ASP A 358 0.33 13.83 8.22
N LEU A 359 1.21 13.28 9.05
CA LEU A 359 1.52 11.85 9.07
C LEU A 359 0.33 10.98 9.52
N ASP A 360 0.20 9.80 8.93
CA ASP A 360 -0.75 8.78 9.41
C ASP A 360 -0.17 8.03 10.61
N ALA A 361 -0.47 8.53 11.81
CA ALA A 361 -0.06 7.89 13.07
C ALA A 361 -0.81 6.59 13.39
N VAL A 362 -1.89 6.26 12.66
CA VAL A 362 -2.69 5.06 12.92
C VAL A 362 -2.17 3.88 12.13
N ARG A 363 -1.95 4.07 10.82
CA ARG A 363 -1.35 3.04 9.96
C ARG A 363 0.18 3.05 10.05
N ASP A 364 0.78 4.18 10.40
CA ASP A 364 2.22 4.42 10.38
C ASP A 364 2.85 4.07 9.03
N GLN A 365 2.16 4.48 7.96
CA GLN A 365 2.54 4.29 6.56
C GLN A 365 2.47 5.64 5.85
N ASN A 366 3.61 6.13 5.36
CA ASN A 366 3.71 7.46 4.78
C ASN A 366 4.58 7.45 3.52
N SER A 367 4.25 8.30 2.56
CA SER A 367 5.08 8.61 1.40
C SER A 367 6.11 9.68 1.77
N VAL A 368 7.38 9.46 1.45
CA VAL A 368 8.51 10.31 1.86
C VAL A 368 9.41 10.58 0.67
N ILE A 369 10.01 11.77 0.61
CA ILE A 369 10.90 12.21 -0.48
C ILE A 369 12.25 12.61 0.10
N PHE A 370 13.33 12.07 -0.45
CA PHE A 370 14.69 12.49 -0.15
C PHE A 370 15.21 13.30 -1.34
N LEU A 371 15.69 14.51 -1.09
CA LEU A 371 16.32 15.37 -2.09
C LEU A 371 17.80 15.52 -1.78
N SER A 372 18.69 15.15 -2.69
CA SER A 372 20.13 15.32 -2.49
C SER A 372 20.46 16.77 -2.21
N LYS A 373 21.20 17.06 -1.15
CA LYS A 373 21.60 18.44 -0.82
C LYS A 373 22.55 19.03 -1.86
N ASP A 374 23.28 18.19 -2.59
CA ASP A 374 24.17 18.63 -3.66
C ASP A 374 23.38 19.06 -4.91
N SER A 375 22.29 18.38 -5.22
CA SER A 375 21.45 18.67 -6.39
C SER A 375 20.30 19.63 -6.09
N PHE A 376 19.82 19.66 -4.85
CA PHE A 376 18.71 20.47 -4.36
C PHE A 376 19.10 21.15 -3.04
N PRO A 377 20.04 22.11 -3.04
CA PRO A 377 20.56 22.72 -1.81
C PRO A 377 19.49 23.39 -0.96
N GLY A 378 18.42 23.90 -1.58
CA GLY A 378 17.28 24.52 -0.89
C GLY A 378 16.28 23.55 -0.27
N GLY A 379 16.36 22.24 -0.58
CA GLY A 379 15.36 21.26 -0.14
C GLY A 379 13.97 21.53 -0.71
N ALA A 380 12.93 21.17 0.04
CA ALA A 380 11.54 21.44 -0.36
C ALA A 380 11.20 22.93 -0.21
N SER A 381 10.60 23.51 -1.24
CA SER A 381 10.09 24.89 -1.23
C SER A 381 8.69 24.97 -0.63
N SER A 382 7.81 24.04 -0.98
CA SER A 382 6.46 23.92 -0.41
C SER A 382 5.92 22.51 -0.54
N GLU A 383 5.02 22.11 0.36
CA GLU A 383 4.18 20.93 0.19
C GLU A 383 2.91 21.33 -0.58
N VAL A 384 2.61 20.60 -1.66
CA VAL A 384 1.46 20.82 -2.55
C VAL A 384 0.47 19.66 -2.55
N THR A 385 0.62 18.70 -1.62
CA THR A 385 -0.27 17.54 -1.46
C THR A 385 -1.75 17.92 -1.42
N SER A 386 -2.13 18.91 -0.61
CA SER A 386 -3.54 19.34 -0.51
C SER A 386 -4.08 19.94 -1.80
N ALA A 387 -3.22 20.54 -2.64
CA ALA A 387 -3.64 21.05 -3.96
C ALA A 387 -3.94 19.88 -4.92
N VAL A 388 -3.15 18.81 -4.86
CA VAL A 388 -3.41 17.57 -5.59
C VAL A 388 -4.72 16.93 -5.13
N GLU A 389 -4.91 16.76 -3.82
CA GLU A 389 -6.14 16.17 -3.28
C GLU A 389 -7.40 16.97 -3.63
N ALA A 390 -7.29 18.31 -3.66
CA ALA A 390 -8.37 19.19 -4.08
C ALA A 390 -8.70 19.08 -5.58
N ALA A 391 -7.77 18.56 -6.40
CA ALA A 391 -7.95 18.37 -7.83
C ALA A 391 -8.62 17.03 -8.20
N PHE A 392 -8.90 16.15 -7.22
CA PHE A 392 -9.60 14.89 -7.45
C PHE A 392 -10.99 15.08 -8.11
N PRO A 393 -11.48 14.08 -8.87
CA PRO A 393 -12.76 14.16 -9.56
C PRO A 393 -13.92 14.47 -8.59
N PRO A 394 -14.73 15.51 -8.86
CA PRO A 394 -15.84 15.88 -7.98
C PRO A 394 -16.86 14.74 -7.82
N GLY A 395 -17.20 14.41 -6.57
CA GLY A 395 -18.20 13.38 -6.26
C GLY A 395 -17.69 11.95 -6.37
N GLU A 396 -16.43 11.73 -6.72
CA GLU A 396 -15.80 10.41 -6.70
C GLU A 396 -15.01 10.21 -5.41
N LYS A 397 -15.15 9.03 -4.80
CA LYS A 397 -14.33 8.64 -3.66
C LYS A 397 -13.05 7.99 -4.18
N VAL A 398 -11.99 8.79 -4.33
CA VAL A 398 -10.66 8.27 -4.64
C VAL A 398 -10.12 7.52 -3.41
N PRO A 399 -9.71 6.25 -3.51
CA PRO A 399 -9.30 5.45 -2.35
C PRO A 399 -7.86 5.76 -1.91
N VAL A 400 -7.57 7.04 -1.66
CA VAL A 400 -6.33 7.52 -1.07
C VAL A 400 -6.55 7.69 0.42
N ALA A 401 -5.75 7.03 1.24
CA ALA A 401 -5.75 7.21 2.67
C ALA A 401 -4.60 8.14 3.09
N LYS A 402 -4.71 8.65 4.32
CA LYS A 402 -3.79 9.64 4.87
C LYS A 402 -2.34 9.14 4.79
N GLY A 403 -1.42 9.97 4.30
CA GLY A 403 -0.01 9.60 4.18
C GLY A 403 0.33 8.79 2.92
N ASP A 404 -0.64 8.31 2.13
CA ASP A 404 -0.34 7.56 0.90
C ASP A 404 0.35 8.43 -0.17
N ILE A 405 0.13 9.75 -0.17
CA ILE A 405 0.74 10.70 -1.11
C ILE A 405 1.55 11.79 -0.39
N LEU A 406 2.69 12.14 -0.97
CA LEU A 406 3.42 13.39 -0.69
C LEU A 406 3.77 14.04 -2.03
N ALA A 407 3.39 15.30 -2.21
CA ALA A 407 3.83 16.10 -3.36
C ALA A 407 4.45 17.42 -2.88
N ILE A 408 5.62 17.76 -3.39
CA ILE A 408 6.38 18.96 -3.00
C ILE A 408 6.88 19.71 -4.22
N THR A 409 7.12 21.01 -4.06
CA THR A 409 7.93 21.79 -4.99
C THR A 409 9.37 21.88 -4.52
N THR A 410 10.32 21.93 -5.45
CA THR A 410 11.74 22.18 -5.17
C THR A 410 12.42 22.80 -6.39
N THR A 411 13.65 23.30 -6.23
CA THR A 411 14.46 23.84 -7.31
C THR A 411 15.85 23.21 -7.25
N ASN A 412 16.34 22.69 -8.36
CA ASN A 412 17.69 22.13 -8.42
C ASN A 412 18.77 23.24 -8.50
N THR A 413 20.04 22.85 -8.44
CA THR A 413 21.17 23.80 -8.57
C THR A 413 21.25 24.53 -9.90
N ASP A 414 20.63 24.01 -10.96
CA ASP A 414 20.60 24.66 -12.27
C ASP A 414 19.40 25.63 -12.39
N GLY A 415 18.57 25.76 -11.35
CA GLY A 415 17.43 26.67 -11.31
C GLY A 415 16.13 26.09 -11.88
N VAL A 416 16.09 24.80 -12.22
CA VAL A 416 14.89 24.12 -12.72
C VAL A 416 13.90 23.90 -11.57
N PRO A 417 12.66 24.40 -11.67
CA PRO A 417 11.61 24.10 -10.71
C PRO A 417 11.00 22.71 -10.96
N PHE A 418 10.78 21.94 -9.90
CA PHE A 418 10.23 20.59 -9.94
C PHE A 418 9.03 20.43 -9.02
N VAL A 419 8.03 19.68 -9.48
CA VAL A 419 7.10 18.97 -8.60
C VAL A 419 7.62 17.55 -8.44
N VAL A 420 7.94 17.17 -7.21
CA VAL A 420 8.36 15.80 -6.87
C VAL A 420 7.25 15.16 -6.05
N ALA A 421 6.81 13.98 -6.47
CA ALA A 421 5.77 13.23 -5.77
C ALA A 421 6.21 11.80 -5.43
N SER A 422 5.76 11.31 -4.28
CA SER A 422 5.80 9.92 -3.86
C SER A 422 4.38 9.43 -3.58
N PHE A 423 4.00 8.26 -4.10
CA PHE A 423 2.65 7.72 -3.90
C PHE A 423 2.62 6.20 -3.71
N HIS A 424 1.84 5.77 -2.72
CA HIS A 424 1.44 4.39 -2.49
C HIS A 424 0.01 4.17 -3.01
N GLY A 425 -0.12 3.50 -4.15
CA GLY A 425 -1.41 3.10 -4.70
C GLY A 425 -2.15 2.14 -3.78
N ASP A 426 -3.48 2.21 -3.74
CA ASP A 426 -4.26 1.22 -3.01
C ASP A 426 -3.97 -0.19 -3.53
N THR A 427 -4.29 -1.22 -2.76
CA THR A 427 -3.97 -2.62 -3.10
C THR A 427 -4.40 -3.04 -4.51
N ASN A 428 -5.44 -2.41 -5.07
CA ASN A 428 -5.93 -2.73 -6.41
C ASN A 428 -5.42 -1.78 -7.50
N GLY A 429 -4.67 -0.73 -7.16
CA GLY A 429 -4.12 0.28 -8.07
C GLY A 429 -5.17 1.25 -8.64
N LEU A 430 -6.40 1.24 -8.11
CA LEU A 430 -7.52 2.02 -8.66
C LEU A 430 -7.42 3.52 -8.35
N ALA A 431 -6.67 3.91 -7.32
CA ALA A 431 -6.34 5.30 -7.02
C ALA A 431 -5.27 5.90 -7.95
N THR A 432 -4.43 5.05 -8.56
CA THR A 432 -3.22 5.50 -9.27
C THR A 432 -3.52 6.47 -10.41
N LYS A 433 -4.49 6.15 -11.27
CA LYS A 433 -4.90 7.02 -12.37
C LYS A 433 -5.53 8.35 -11.90
N PRO A 434 -6.54 8.35 -11.00
CA PRO A 434 -7.07 9.59 -10.43
C PRO A 434 -6.00 10.48 -9.79
N VAL A 435 -5.01 9.89 -9.11
CA VAL A 435 -3.92 10.64 -8.48
C VAL A 435 -3.02 11.30 -9.52
N LEU A 436 -2.62 10.57 -10.57
CA LEU A 436 -1.83 11.17 -11.65
C LEU A 436 -2.56 12.34 -12.30
N THR A 437 -3.82 12.14 -12.70
CA THR A 437 -4.64 13.19 -13.33
C THR A 437 -4.78 14.40 -12.41
N ALA A 438 -4.91 14.19 -11.10
CA ALA A 438 -4.99 15.28 -10.14
C ALA A 438 -3.67 16.04 -9.97
N ILE A 439 -2.52 15.36 -10.03
CA ILE A 439 -1.20 16.02 -10.03
C ILE A 439 -1.05 16.90 -11.27
N VAL A 440 -1.32 16.34 -12.46
CA VAL A 440 -1.23 17.06 -13.74
C VAL A 440 -2.15 18.26 -13.75
N LYS A 441 -3.42 18.08 -13.35
CA LYS A 441 -4.38 19.16 -13.23
C LYS A 441 -3.93 20.25 -12.24
N ALA A 442 -3.40 19.88 -11.08
CA ALA A 442 -2.89 20.84 -10.10
C ALA A 442 -1.72 21.65 -10.65
N MET A 443 -0.86 21.03 -11.48
CA MET A 443 0.23 21.70 -12.16
C MET A 443 -0.27 22.66 -13.24
N GLU A 444 -1.22 22.23 -14.07
CA GLU A 444 -1.77 23.04 -15.17
C GLU A 444 -2.61 24.23 -14.69
N GLU A 445 -3.48 24.03 -13.70
CA GLU A 445 -4.42 25.06 -13.24
C GLU A 445 -3.76 26.09 -12.30
N SER A 446 -2.63 25.74 -11.69
CA SER A 446 -1.90 26.62 -10.79
C SER A 446 -0.80 27.39 -11.54
N THR A 447 -0.95 28.71 -11.64
CA THR A 447 0.09 29.57 -12.22
C THR A 447 1.43 29.46 -11.48
N ALA A 448 1.42 29.05 -10.21
CA ALA A 448 2.63 28.79 -9.43
C ALA A 448 3.32 27.47 -9.76
N LEU A 449 2.63 26.50 -10.38
CA LEU A 449 3.14 25.15 -10.67
C LEU A 449 3.29 24.84 -12.16
N SER A 450 2.60 25.58 -13.02
CA SER A 450 2.57 25.38 -14.48
C SER A 450 3.93 25.31 -15.18
N SER A 451 4.97 25.93 -14.61
CA SER A 451 6.34 25.89 -15.15
C SER A 451 7.19 24.73 -14.58
N HIS A 452 6.70 23.99 -13.59
CA HIS A 452 7.47 22.95 -12.90
C HIS A 452 7.56 21.68 -13.74
N ARG A 453 8.65 20.93 -13.54
CA ARG A 453 8.85 19.61 -14.14
C ARG A 453 8.43 18.51 -13.17
N LEU A 454 7.69 17.52 -13.65
CA LEU A 454 7.22 16.43 -12.81
C LEU A 454 8.27 15.31 -12.70
N ILE A 455 8.54 14.89 -11.46
CA ILE A 455 9.15 13.59 -11.13
C ILE A 455 8.23 12.88 -10.16
N PHE A 456 7.72 11.70 -10.55
CA PHE A 456 6.74 10.97 -9.75
C PHE A 456 7.16 9.51 -9.58
N GLY A 457 7.64 9.16 -8.38
CA GLY A 457 7.94 7.77 -8.03
C GLY A 457 6.80 7.14 -7.24
N LEU A 458 6.41 5.93 -7.61
CA LEU A 458 5.22 5.32 -7.03
C LEU A 458 5.26 3.78 -7.04
N ASP A 459 4.61 3.21 -6.04
CA ASP A 459 3.99 1.89 -6.14
C ASP A 459 2.60 2.10 -6.76
N ALA A 460 2.48 1.81 -8.05
CA ALA A 460 1.24 1.97 -8.80
C ALA A 460 0.24 0.82 -8.56
N ASN A 461 0.66 -0.27 -7.89
CA ASN A 461 -0.13 -1.49 -7.68
C ASN A 461 -0.80 -2.01 -8.97
N THR A 462 -0.08 -1.99 -10.09
CA THR A 462 -0.58 -2.52 -11.37
C THR A 462 -0.35 -4.02 -11.51
N TYR A 463 -1.10 -4.66 -12.41
CA TYR A 463 -1.12 -6.10 -12.60
C TYR A 463 -0.89 -6.47 -14.07
N GLU A 464 -0.13 -7.54 -14.30
CA GLU A 464 0.07 -8.11 -15.65
C GLU A 464 -1.25 -8.66 -16.21
N ASN A 465 -2.00 -9.37 -15.37
CA ASN A 465 -3.26 -10.03 -15.71
C ASN A 465 -4.39 -9.51 -14.82
N ALA A 466 -4.72 -8.21 -14.97
CA ALA A 466 -5.67 -7.55 -14.08
C ALA A 466 -7.10 -8.07 -14.25
N LYS A 467 -7.84 -8.14 -13.15
CA LYS A 467 -9.28 -8.38 -13.15
C LYS A 467 -10.04 -7.09 -13.48
N PRO A 468 -10.79 -7.03 -14.59
CA PRO A 468 -11.51 -5.80 -14.99
C PRO A 468 -12.40 -5.25 -13.87
N GLY A 469 -12.29 -3.95 -13.61
CA GLY A 469 -13.05 -3.24 -12.57
C GLY A 469 -12.67 -3.59 -11.14
N LYS A 470 -11.65 -4.42 -10.93
CA LYS A 470 -11.14 -4.80 -9.60
C LYS A 470 -9.67 -4.51 -9.41
N GLN A 471 -8.88 -4.48 -10.48
CA GLN A 471 -7.44 -4.29 -10.45
C GLN A 471 -7.02 -3.40 -11.63
N GLN A 472 -5.96 -2.61 -11.44
CA GLN A 472 -5.37 -1.78 -12.49
C GLN A 472 -4.47 -2.62 -13.39
N ASP A 473 -4.78 -2.62 -14.69
CA ASP A 473 -3.94 -3.24 -15.73
C ASP A 473 -2.72 -2.36 -16.04
N VAL A 474 -1.56 -2.98 -16.21
CA VAL A 474 -0.29 -2.28 -16.45
C VAL A 474 -0.23 -1.56 -17.80
N LEU A 475 -0.82 -2.12 -18.86
CA LEU A 475 -0.85 -1.49 -20.18
C LEU A 475 -1.87 -0.36 -20.23
N ASP A 476 -2.98 -0.51 -19.50
CA ASP A 476 -3.97 0.54 -19.31
C ASP A 476 -3.42 1.70 -18.46
N TRP A 477 -2.55 1.42 -17.50
CA TRP A 477 -1.75 2.44 -16.80
C TRP A 477 -0.77 3.14 -17.76
N GLY A 478 -0.06 2.36 -18.58
CA GLY A 478 0.77 2.83 -19.71
C GLY A 478 0.11 3.92 -20.55
N LYS A 479 -1.05 3.57 -21.10
CA LYS A 479 -1.86 4.48 -21.93
C LYS A 479 -2.30 5.74 -21.19
N HIS A 480 -2.53 5.63 -19.88
CA HIS A 480 -3.04 6.75 -19.08
C HIS A 480 -1.98 7.83 -18.90
N TYR A 481 -0.76 7.48 -18.47
CA TYR A 481 0.26 8.51 -18.29
C TYR A 481 0.70 9.13 -19.63
N VAL A 482 0.67 8.38 -20.73
CA VAL A 482 0.93 8.93 -22.08
C VAL A 482 -0.15 9.93 -22.49
N ALA A 483 -1.42 9.65 -22.17
CA ALA A 483 -2.52 10.57 -22.46
C ALA A 483 -2.40 11.91 -21.69
N GLU A 484 -1.68 11.91 -20.56
CA GLU A 484 -1.38 13.09 -19.76
C GLU A 484 -0.06 13.79 -20.18
N GLY A 485 0.54 13.40 -21.32
CA GLY A 485 1.80 14.00 -21.82
C GLY A 485 3.06 13.55 -21.08
N LEU A 486 2.97 12.43 -20.37
CA LEU A 486 4.07 11.88 -19.56
C LEU A 486 4.62 10.59 -20.18
N THR A 487 5.79 10.20 -19.73
CA THR A 487 6.38 8.88 -19.99
C THR A 487 6.88 8.27 -18.67
N SER A 488 7.45 7.08 -18.72
CA SER A 488 8.01 6.43 -17.53
C SER A 488 9.42 5.90 -17.75
N CYS A 489 10.06 5.44 -16.69
CA CYS A 489 11.32 4.69 -16.76
C CYS A 489 11.24 3.41 -17.60
N TRP A 490 10.02 2.94 -17.92
CA TRP A 490 9.72 1.82 -18.81
C TRP A 490 9.28 2.25 -20.23
N GLY A 491 9.29 3.54 -20.52
CA GLY A 491 8.82 4.13 -21.78
C GLY A 491 7.29 4.28 -21.84
N ASP A 492 6.76 4.46 -23.05
CA ASP A 492 5.33 4.73 -23.29
C ASP A 492 4.46 3.46 -23.24
N VAL A 493 5.08 2.30 -23.43
CA VAL A 493 4.42 0.99 -23.40
C VAL A 493 5.22 0.10 -22.46
N PRO A 494 4.82 -0.03 -21.18
CA PRO A 494 5.57 -0.82 -20.22
C PRO A 494 5.46 -2.32 -20.56
N ASP A 495 6.53 -3.06 -20.31
CA ASP A 495 6.53 -4.52 -20.44
C ASP A 495 5.76 -5.15 -19.26
N PRO A 496 4.62 -5.85 -19.51
CA PRO A 496 3.83 -6.47 -18.45
C PRO A 496 4.58 -7.53 -17.64
N SER A 497 5.64 -8.10 -18.21
CA SER A 497 6.46 -9.12 -17.55
C SER A 497 7.66 -8.53 -16.80
N ASN A 498 7.73 -7.21 -16.66
CA ASN A 498 8.81 -6.55 -15.92
C ASN A 498 8.48 -6.40 -14.44
N TYR A 499 8.42 -7.54 -13.76
CA TYR A 499 7.96 -7.63 -12.38
C TYR A 499 8.89 -6.90 -11.41
N THR A 500 8.29 -6.23 -10.43
CA THR A 500 8.98 -5.57 -9.32
C THR A 500 8.61 -6.16 -7.97
N THR A 501 7.62 -7.05 -7.93
CA THR A 501 7.27 -7.88 -6.77
C THR A 501 7.40 -9.37 -7.06
N TYR A 502 7.74 -10.14 -6.04
CA TYR A 502 7.54 -11.59 -6.01
C TYR A 502 7.39 -12.07 -4.57
N ASN A 503 6.17 -12.04 -4.05
CA ASN A 503 5.84 -12.63 -2.75
C ASN A 503 4.77 -13.71 -2.88
N ALA A 504 4.94 -14.82 -2.17
CA ALA A 504 4.04 -15.96 -2.24
C ALA A 504 3.75 -16.45 -0.82
N ARG A 505 2.48 -16.63 -0.49
CA ARG A 505 2.03 -16.92 0.87
C ARG A 505 2.20 -18.40 1.23
N THR A 506 2.71 -18.70 2.42
CA THR A 506 2.85 -20.08 2.91
C THR A 506 1.63 -20.52 3.71
N TYR A 507 1.57 -21.80 4.08
CA TYR A 507 0.51 -22.30 4.94
C TYR A 507 0.63 -21.94 6.43
N LEU A 508 1.74 -21.33 6.87
CA LEU A 508 1.90 -20.88 8.26
C LEU A 508 1.23 -19.53 8.47
N GLN A 509 -0.08 -19.45 8.26
CA GLN A 509 -0.89 -18.24 8.49
C GLN A 509 -2.35 -18.58 8.79
N PRO A 510 -3.13 -17.67 9.42
CA PRO A 510 -4.54 -17.91 9.74
C PRO A 510 -5.48 -18.00 8.52
N GLN A 511 -5.04 -17.53 7.35
CA GLN A 511 -5.83 -17.48 6.12
C GLN A 511 -5.28 -18.46 5.06
N LEU A 512 -5.46 -19.77 5.27
CA LEU A 512 -4.91 -20.81 4.38
C LEU A 512 -5.41 -20.71 2.94
N ASN A 513 -6.58 -20.11 2.70
CA ASN A 513 -7.10 -19.90 1.36
C ASN A 513 -6.26 -18.94 0.50
N LYS A 514 -5.29 -18.23 1.12
CA LYS A 514 -4.32 -17.40 0.42
C LYS A 514 -2.96 -18.07 0.24
N ALA A 515 -2.74 -19.22 0.88
CA ALA A 515 -1.48 -19.95 0.78
C ALA A 515 -1.34 -20.64 -0.58
N CYS A 516 -0.11 -20.88 -1.01
CA CYS A 516 0.21 -21.66 -2.19
C CYS A 516 1.30 -22.68 -1.90
N LYS A 517 1.33 -23.72 -2.74
CA LYS A 517 2.37 -24.73 -2.73
C LYS A 517 3.68 -24.18 -3.27
N LYS A 518 4.78 -24.86 -2.97
CA LYS A 518 6.11 -24.52 -3.47
C LYS A 518 6.14 -24.39 -5.00
N GLU A 519 5.55 -25.34 -5.72
CA GLU A 519 5.50 -25.35 -7.19
C GLU A 519 4.53 -24.30 -7.77
N GLU A 520 3.62 -23.78 -6.95
CA GLU A 520 2.62 -22.78 -7.34
C GLU A 520 3.03 -21.34 -7.00
N LYS A 521 4.21 -21.14 -6.39
CA LYS A 521 4.64 -19.81 -5.89
C LYS A 521 4.53 -18.71 -6.95
N ARG A 522 4.95 -19.00 -8.19
CA ARG A 522 4.91 -18.04 -9.28
C ARG A 522 3.48 -17.77 -9.76
N GLU A 523 2.69 -18.82 -9.92
CA GLU A 523 1.31 -18.74 -10.43
C GLU A 523 0.35 -18.06 -9.45
N LYS A 524 0.50 -18.35 -8.15
CA LYS A 524 -0.40 -17.87 -7.09
C LYS A 524 0.18 -16.73 -6.24
N GLY A 525 1.45 -16.40 -6.45
CA GLY A 525 2.12 -15.28 -5.79
C GLY A 525 1.66 -13.94 -6.33
N ASP A 526 1.94 -12.89 -5.57
CA ASP A 526 1.91 -11.52 -6.07
C ASP A 526 3.21 -11.26 -6.84
N VAL A 527 3.12 -11.44 -8.17
CA VAL A 527 4.22 -11.26 -9.11
C VAL A 527 3.76 -10.31 -10.19
N ASN A 528 4.00 -9.01 -9.99
CA ASN A 528 3.43 -7.97 -10.82
C ASN A 528 4.40 -6.79 -11.07
N PRO A 529 4.26 -6.07 -12.19
CA PRO A 529 5.01 -4.84 -12.47
C PRO A 529 4.39 -3.65 -11.73
N LYS A 530 4.68 -3.49 -10.45
CA LYS A 530 3.97 -2.51 -9.61
C LYS A 530 4.61 -1.14 -9.56
N ASP A 531 5.92 -1.04 -9.65
CA ASP A 531 6.65 0.18 -9.34
C ASP A 531 7.02 0.97 -10.61
N PHE A 532 6.90 2.30 -10.54
CA PHE A 532 7.12 3.22 -11.67
C PHE A 532 7.85 4.49 -11.23
N ILE A 533 8.58 5.10 -12.17
CA ILE A 533 9.03 6.50 -12.10
C ILE A 533 8.51 7.20 -13.35
N VAL A 534 7.63 8.18 -13.18
CA VAL A 534 6.92 8.92 -14.24
C VAL A 534 7.42 10.36 -14.29
N PHE A 535 7.57 10.90 -15.50
CA PHE A 535 8.07 12.26 -15.75
C PHE A 535 7.60 12.77 -17.12
N GLY A 536 7.76 14.07 -17.38
CA GLY A 536 7.34 14.70 -18.64
C GLY A 536 8.04 14.11 -19.86
N GLN A 537 7.26 13.71 -20.87
CA GLN A 537 7.78 13.07 -22.09
C GLN A 537 8.73 13.99 -22.87
N ASP A 538 8.42 15.28 -22.88
CA ASP A 538 9.20 16.31 -23.58
C ASP A 538 10.30 16.94 -22.70
N ASP A 539 10.37 16.57 -21.42
CA ASP A 539 11.33 17.13 -20.48
C ASP A 539 12.59 16.27 -20.35
N PHE A 540 12.42 14.95 -20.37
CA PHE A 540 13.50 14.02 -20.09
C PHE A 540 13.42 12.76 -20.95
N LYS A 541 14.58 12.15 -21.17
CA LYS A 541 14.68 10.79 -21.73
C LYS A 541 15.45 9.87 -20.80
N VAL A 542 15.11 8.59 -20.84
CA VAL A 542 15.79 7.53 -20.09
C VAL A 542 17.17 7.27 -20.68
N VAL A 543 18.19 7.26 -19.82
CA VAL A 543 19.55 6.80 -20.13
C VAL A 543 19.69 5.33 -19.77
N SER A 544 19.22 4.95 -18.59
CA SER A 544 19.27 3.57 -18.10
C SER A 544 18.26 3.37 -16.97
N THR A 545 17.60 2.21 -16.93
CA THR A 545 16.72 1.81 -15.84
C THR A 545 17.14 0.43 -15.33
N TRP A 546 17.08 0.21 -14.02
CA TRP A 546 17.33 -1.10 -13.41
C TRP A 546 16.41 -1.35 -12.21
N LYS A 547 16.24 -2.63 -11.89
CA LYS A 547 15.55 -3.12 -10.69
C LYS A 547 16.59 -3.67 -9.71
N ASP A 548 16.25 -3.75 -8.43
CA ASP A 548 17.11 -4.33 -7.39
C ASP A 548 16.29 -5.03 -6.30
N ASN A 549 16.49 -6.34 -6.13
CA ASN A 549 15.91 -7.14 -5.03
C ASN A 549 17.01 -7.76 -4.15
N THR A 550 18.22 -7.21 -4.19
CA THR A 550 19.41 -7.66 -3.45
C THR A 550 20.04 -6.57 -2.60
N GLY A 551 19.68 -5.30 -2.83
CA GLY A 551 20.30 -4.11 -2.25
C GLY A 551 21.64 -3.75 -2.89
N LYS A 552 21.97 -4.32 -4.05
CA LYS A 552 23.29 -4.22 -4.72
C LYS A 552 23.19 -3.79 -6.19
N LYS A 553 22.09 -3.14 -6.59
CA LYS A 553 21.76 -2.80 -8.00
C LYS A 553 21.66 -4.05 -8.90
N GLU A 554 21.28 -5.19 -8.34
CA GLU A 554 21.09 -6.46 -9.04
C GLU A 554 19.68 -6.99 -8.79
N TYR A 555 19.02 -7.44 -9.87
CA TYR A 555 17.72 -8.10 -9.80
C TYR A 555 17.86 -9.58 -10.16
N VAL A 556 17.63 -10.44 -9.17
CA VAL A 556 17.56 -11.89 -9.39
C VAL A 556 16.13 -12.22 -9.78
N GLU A 557 15.92 -12.48 -11.07
CA GLU A 557 14.63 -12.95 -11.60
C GLU A 557 14.24 -14.29 -10.94
N ASP A 558 12.94 -14.53 -10.80
CA ASP A 558 12.37 -15.75 -10.18
C ASP A 558 12.77 -15.97 -8.71
N MET A 559 13.31 -14.97 -8.02
CA MET A 559 13.56 -15.01 -6.59
C MET A 559 12.37 -14.45 -5.81
N ALA A 560 11.82 -15.22 -4.86
CA ALA A 560 10.84 -14.69 -3.91
C ALA A 560 11.55 -13.83 -2.86
N PHE A 561 11.02 -12.62 -2.62
CA PHE A 561 11.52 -11.69 -1.61
C PHE A 561 10.36 -11.12 -0.76
N PRO A 562 10.60 -10.74 0.51
CA PRO A 562 11.89 -10.42 1.14
C PRO A 562 12.82 -11.62 1.33
N THR A 563 14.11 -11.33 1.47
CA THR A 563 15.14 -12.32 1.84
C THR A 563 15.71 -11.97 3.22
N LEU A 564 16.64 -12.77 3.75
CA LEU A 564 17.28 -12.41 5.03
C LEU A 564 18.10 -11.11 4.94
N ASP A 565 18.50 -10.70 3.73
CA ASP A 565 19.33 -9.54 3.47
C ASP A 565 18.57 -8.40 2.78
N PHE A 566 17.42 -8.68 2.16
CA PHE A 566 16.59 -7.68 1.48
C PHE A 566 15.24 -7.52 2.19
N PRO A 567 14.91 -6.33 2.74
CA PRO A 567 13.87 -6.15 3.75
C PRO A 567 12.46 -5.83 3.23
N SER A 568 12.25 -5.82 1.92
CA SER A 568 10.96 -5.48 1.30
C SER A 568 10.48 -6.60 0.38
N ASP A 569 9.16 -6.70 0.21
CA ASP A 569 8.47 -7.50 -0.80
C ASP A 569 8.33 -6.77 -2.16
N HIS A 570 8.84 -5.53 -2.24
CA HIS A 570 9.04 -4.74 -3.46
C HIS A 570 10.53 -4.55 -3.75
N GLY A 571 10.91 -4.71 -5.02
CA GLY A 571 12.23 -4.35 -5.51
C GLY A 571 12.38 -2.83 -5.59
N ILE A 572 13.61 -2.35 -5.43
CA ILE A 572 13.93 -0.95 -5.70
C ILE A 572 13.92 -0.77 -7.22
N LEU A 573 13.29 0.30 -7.69
CA LEU A 573 13.33 0.73 -9.08
C LEU A 573 14.15 2.01 -9.16
N ALA A 574 15.14 2.05 -10.06
CA ALA A 574 15.95 3.23 -10.26
C ALA A 574 16.22 3.51 -11.73
N THR A 575 16.38 4.78 -12.05
CA THR A 575 16.63 5.24 -13.42
C THR A 575 17.58 6.43 -13.44
N ILE A 576 18.32 6.56 -14.53
CA ILE A 576 19.03 7.78 -14.88
C ILE A 576 18.29 8.41 -16.04
N ILE A 577 17.88 9.67 -15.88
CA ILE A 577 17.28 10.47 -16.93
C ILE A 577 18.18 11.65 -17.29
N GLU A 578 18.12 12.09 -18.54
CA GLU A 578 18.80 13.30 -19.01
C GLU A 578 17.81 14.28 -19.61
N PRO A 579 18.01 15.59 -19.40
CA PRO A 579 17.10 16.62 -19.86
C PRO A 579 17.11 16.70 -21.39
N LEU A 580 15.96 17.01 -21.96
CA LEU A 580 15.82 17.36 -23.38
C LEU A 580 16.01 18.87 -23.56
N GLU A 581 16.52 19.27 -24.72
CA GLU A 581 16.57 20.69 -25.06
C GLU A 581 15.13 21.24 -25.10
N PRO A 582 14.85 22.37 -24.41
CA PRO A 582 13.54 23.01 -24.52
C PRO A 582 13.26 23.27 -26.00
N ALA A 583 12.06 22.90 -26.47
CA ALA A 583 11.65 23.22 -27.81
C ALA A 583 11.82 24.73 -28.03
N SER A 584 12.64 25.11 -29.00
CA SER A 584 12.82 26.51 -29.39
C SER A 584 11.45 27.05 -29.79
N GLY A 585 10.87 27.93 -28.96
CA GLY A 585 9.49 28.39 -29.10
C GLY A 585 9.16 28.78 -30.53
N SER A 586 8.12 28.17 -31.08
CA SER A 586 7.49 28.55 -32.36
C SER A 586 6.52 29.69 -32.17
#